data_AF-Q08TC2-F1
#
_entry.id   AF-Q08TC2-F1
#
_cell.length_a   1.000
_cell.length_b   1.000
_cell.length_c   1.000
_cell.angle_alpha   90.00
_cell.angle_beta   90.00
_cell.angle_gamma   90.00
#
_symmetry.space_group_name_H-M   'P 1'
#
loop_
_entity.id
_entity.type
_entity.pdbx_description
1 polymer ?
#
loop_
_entity_poly.entity_id
_entity_poly.type
_entity_poly.pdbx_seq_one_letter_code
_entity_poly.pdbx_strand_id
1 'polypeptide(L)'
;MGVKLGSQYVYSTLVAGIGPDDRFQRFSLGLGVGVHLPLSSRFWVDVDTVASGVHSREEPFQGETLLAQARVMAGFQIFSHFAVFAGPTYNAYFAFSPEGPRSITTMKVSEHKLGSDGTVQHWPGLQLGLRI
;
A
#
# COMPACT_ATOMS: atom_id res chain seq x y z
N MET A 1 4.76 -4.27 6.24
CA MET A 1 6.08 -4.89 5.94
C MET A 1 6.10 -5.29 4.48
N GLY A 2 7.28 -5.46 3.88
CA GLY A 2 7.34 -5.98 2.51
C GLY A 2 8.74 -6.44 2.11
N VAL A 3 8.78 -7.32 1.13
CA VAL A 3 10.01 -7.84 0.52
C VAL A 3 10.04 -7.39 -0.93
N LYS A 4 11.16 -6.85 -1.38
CA LYS A 4 11.40 -6.48 -2.78
C LYS A 4 12.29 -7.54 -3.43
N LEU A 5 11.87 -8.04 -4.58
CA LEU A 5 12.54 -9.08 -5.36
C LEU A 5 12.71 -8.56 -6.79
N GLY A 6 13.93 -8.50 -7.30
CA GLY A 6 14.15 -8.02 -8.66
C GLY A 6 15.58 -7.66 -8.99
N SER A 7 15.72 -6.94 -10.10
CA SER A 7 16.97 -6.44 -10.64
C SER A 7 17.33 -5.07 -10.05
N GLN A 8 18.43 -4.48 -10.49
CA GLN A 8 18.91 -3.18 -10.07
C GLN A 8 17.91 -2.04 -10.31
N TYR A 9 17.06 -2.13 -11.35
CA TYR A 9 16.17 -1.04 -11.76
C TYR A 9 14.69 -1.37 -11.63
N VAL A 10 14.31 -2.64 -11.57
CA VAL A 10 12.91 -3.07 -11.55
C VAL A 10 12.76 -4.15 -10.50
N TYR A 11 11.74 -4.03 -9.68
CA TYR A 11 11.41 -4.99 -8.64
C TYR A 11 9.93 -5.29 -8.60
N SER A 12 9.63 -6.50 -8.17
CA SER A 12 8.34 -6.87 -7.63
C SER A 12 8.39 -6.74 -6.11
N THR A 13 7.27 -6.41 -5.47
CA THR A 13 7.18 -6.31 -4.02
C THR A 13 6.03 -7.15 -3.50
N LEU A 14 6.32 -7.95 -2.48
CA LEU A 14 5.32 -8.60 -1.64
C LEU A 14 5.07 -7.70 -0.46
N VAL A 15 3.81 -7.38 -0.17
CA VAL A 15 3.45 -6.46 0.92
C VAL A 15 2.45 -7.15 1.84
N ALA A 16 2.67 -6.99 3.14
CA ALA A 16 1.74 -7.39 4.18
C ALA A 16 1.49 -6.20 5.13
N GLY A 17 0.22 -5.90 5.39
CA GLY A 17 -0.19 -4.80 6.26
C GLY A 17 -1.19 -5.25 7.32
N ILE A 18 -1.29 -4.47 8.39
CA ILE A 18 -2.32 -4.65 9.42
C ILE A 18 -2.97 -3.27 9.61
N GLY A 19 -4.29 -3.23 9.54
CA GLY A 19 -5.06 -1.99 9.70
C GLY A 19 -5.11 -1.56 11.17
N PRO A 20 -5.07 -0.25 11.48
CA PRO A 20 -5.16 0.24 12.85
C PRO A 20 -6.57 0.15 13.45
N ASP A 21 -7.63 0.13 12.62
CA ASP A 21 -9.01 0.07 13.09
C ASP A 21 -9.49 -1.36 13.35
N ASP A 22 -10.27 -1.49 14.42
CA ASP A 22 -10.97 -2.70 14.89
C ASP A 22 -10.06 -3.85 15.38
N ARG A 23 -9.35 -3.64 16.50
CA ARG A 23 -8.72 -4.73 17.30
C ARG A 23 -7.78 -5.66 16.50
N PHE A 24 -7.07 -5.15 15.50
CA PHE A 24 -6.20 -5.94 14.60
C PHE A 24 -6.95 -7.04 13.81
N GLN A 25 -8.25 -6.86 13.57
CA GLN A 25 -9.06 -7.85 12.86
C GLN A 25 -8.88 -7.80 11.34
N ARG A 26 -8.15 -6.83 10.78
CA ARG A 26 -7.93 -6.71 9.34
C ARG A 26 -6.45 -6.80 8.98
N PHE A 27 -6.15 -7.60 7.97
CA PHE A 27 -4.83 -7.69 7.38
C PHE A 27 -4.93 -7.49 5.87
N SER A 28 -3.85 -6.99 5.28
CA SER A 28 -3.72 -6.88 3.83
C SER A 28 -2.55 -7.71 3.34
N LEU A 29 -2.76 -8.37 2.20
CA LEU A 29 -1.71 -9.05 1.46
C LEU A 29 -1.75 -8.56 0.03
N GLY A 30 -0.59 -8.21 -0.51
CA GLY A 30 -0.50 -7.58 -1.81
C GLY A 30 0.77 -7.87 -2.57
N LEU A 31 0.66 -7.60 -3.85
CA LEU A 31 1.73 -7.69 -4.83
C LEU A 31 1.86 -6.33 -5.49
N GLY A 32 3.08 -5.93 -5.77
CA GLY A 32 3.37 -4.71 -6.50
C GLY A 32 4.53 -4.87 -7.44
N VAL A 33 4.65 -3.88 -8.32
CA VAL A 33 5.77 -3.74 -9.26
C VAL A 33 6.22 -2.29 -9.26
N GLY A 34 7.52 -2.11 -9.37
CA GLY A 34 8.13 -0.80 -9.24
C GLY A 34 9.49 -0.68 -9.88
N VAL A 35 9.93 0.56 -9.96
CA VAL A 35 11.24 0.95 -10.45
C VAL A 35 12.08 1.51 -9.31
N HIS A 36 13.37 1.18 -9.35
CA HIS A 36 14.40 1.68 -8.45
C HIS A 36 15.34 2.59 -9.23
N LEU A 37 15.46 3.84 -8.79
CA LEU A 37 16.28 4.87 -9.42
C LEU A 37 17.41 5.26 -8.45
N PRO A 38 18.60 4.66 -8.57
CA PRO A 38 19.74 5.05 -7.76
C PRO A 38 20.28 6.39 -8.27
N LEU A 39 20.11 7.47 -7.50
CA LEU A 39 20.62 8.81 -7.88
C LEU A 39 22.07 9.03 -7.42
N SER A 40 22.47 8.37 -6.33
CA SER A 40 23.85 8.36 -5.83
C SER A 40 24.12 7.06 -5.07
N SER A 41 25.34 6.92 -4.53
CA SER A 41 25.70 5.77 -3.69
C SER A 41 24.89 5.66 -2.40
N ARG A 42 24.26 6.74 -1.92
CA ARG A 42 23.50 6.77 -0.66
C ARG A 42 22.05 7.21 -0.81
N PHE A 43 21.63 7.65 -2.00
CA PHE A 43 20.29 8.18 -2.23
C PHE A 43 19.64 7.52 -3.44
N TRP A 44 18.39 7.12 -3.27
CA TRP A 44 17.58 6.52 -4.32
C TRP A 44 16.13 7.00 -4.24
N VAL A 45 15.44 6.86 -5.37
CA VAL A 45 14.00 7.05 -5.46
C VAL A 45 13.38 5.77 -5.98
N ASP A 46 12.36 5.30 -5.29
CA ASP A 46 11.53 4.19 -5.70
C ASP A 46 10.15 4.71 -6.11
N VAL A 47 9.65 4.22 -7.23
CA VAL A 47 8.25 4.44 -7.64
C VAL A 47 7.62 3.08 -7.87
N ASP A 48 6.51 2.80 -7.19
CA ASP A 48 5.83 1.52 -7.37
C ASP A 48 4.31 1.64 -7.26
N THR A 49 3.66 0.58 -7.72
CA THR A 49 2.23 0.36 -7.55
C THR A 49 2.03 -0.98 -6.86
N VAL A 50 1.09 -1.05 -5.93
CA VAL A 50 0.75 -2.24 -5.17
C VAL A 50 -0.75 -2.46 -5.22
N ALA A 51 -1.17 -3.68 -5.50
CA ALA A 51 -2.53 -4.14 -5.35
C ALA A 51 -2.59 -5.11 -4.17
N SER A 52 -3.46 -4.84 -3.20
CA SER A 52 -3.63 -5.67 -2.01
C SER A 52 -5.08 -6.06 -1.80
N GLY A 53 -5.34 -7.31 -1.47
CA GLY A 53 -6.61 -7.72 -0.89
C GLY A 53 -6.65 -7.28 0.57
N VAL A 54 -7.78 -6.75 1.03
CA VAL A 54 -8.02 -6.45 2.44
C VAL A 54 -8.97 -7.50 2.99
N HIS A 55 -8.51 -8.27 3.97
CA HIS A 55 -9.23 -9.43 4.51
C HIS A 55 -9.59 -9.19 5.97
N SER A 56 -10.80 -9.59 6.36
CA SER A 56 -11.17 -9.75 7.76
C SER A 56 -10.59 -11.07 8.31
N ARG A 57 -10.15 -11.08 9.56
CA ARG A 57 -9.75 -12.30 10.26
C ARG A 57 -10.91 -13.28 10.47
N GLU A 58 -12.11 -12.75 10.66
CA GLU A 58 -13.32 -13.56 10.93
C GLU A 58 -13.87 -14.17 9.64
N GLU A 59 -13.73 -13.48 8.50
CA GLU A 59 -14.26 -13.90 7.20
C GLU A 59 -13.26 -13.58 6.06
N PRO A 60 -12.16 -14.31 5.93
CA PRO A 60 -11.08 -13.97 5.01
C PRO A 60 -11.44 -14.09 3.51
N PHE A 61 -12.54 -14.77 3.18
CA PHE A 61 -13.00 -14.98 1.80
C PHE A 61 -14.31 -14.25 1.46
N GLN A 62 -14.87 -13.47 2.39
CA GLN A 62 -16.09 -12.69 2.14
C GLN A 62 -15.72 -11.23 1.83
N GLY A 63 -16.28 -10.71 0.74
CA GLY A 63 -16.05 -9.34 0.26
C GLY A 63 -14.85 -9.24 -0.69
N GLU A 64 -15.12 -8.95 -1.95
CA GLU A 64 -14.10 -8.54 -2.91
C GLU A 64 -13.72 -7.09 -2.59
N THR A 65 -12.62 -6.93 -1.86
CA THR A 65 -12.08 -5.60 -1.57
C THR A 65 -10.64 -5.50 -2.03
N LEU A 66 -10.36 -4.45 -2.80
CA LEU A 66 -9.07 -4.22 -3.42
C LEU A 66 -8.54 -2.87 -2.99
N LEU A 67 -7.34 -2.85 -2.41
CA LEU A 67 -6.59 -1.64 -2.11
C LEU A 67 -5.45 -1.50 -3.12
N ALA A 68 -5.60 -0.58 -4.06
CA ALA A 68 -4.54 -0.13 -4.93
C ALA A 68 -3.78 1.03 -4.28
N GLN A 69 -2.45 1.00 -4.33
CA GLN A 69 -1.59 2.05 -3.81
C GLN A 69 -0.55 2.43 -4.86
N ALA A 70 -0.41 3.72 -5.15
CA ALA A 70 0.74 4.26 -5.86
C ALA A 70 1.67 4.93 -4.84
N ARG A 71 2.97 4.65 -4.92
CA ARG A 71 3.93 5.11 -3.92
C ARG A 71 5.15 5.71 -4.59
N VAL A 72 5.59 6.84 -4.06
CA VAL A 72 6.88 7.44 -4.37
C VAL A 72 7.66 7.49 -3.07
N MET A 73 8.83 6.85 -3.02
CA MET A 73 9.64 6.73 -1.81
C MET A 73 11.04 7.25 -2.10
N ALA A 74 11.44 8.28 -1.37
CA ALA A 74 12.83 8.72 -1.33
C ALA A 74 13.53 8.01 -0.18
N GLY A 75 14.70 7.44 -0.46
CA GLY A 75 15.47 6.72 0.55
C GLY A 75 16.89 7.24 0.69
N PHE A 76 17.41 7.15 1.91
CA PHE A 76 18.75 7.55 2.27
C PHE A 76 19.45 6.47 3.11
N GLN A 77 20.68 6.14 2.73
CA GLN A 77 21.49 5.12 3.38
C GLN A 77 22.26 5.77 4.53
N ILE A 78 21.89 5.41 5.76
CA ILE A 78 22.54 5.93 6.97
C ILE A 78 23.82 5.15 7.26
N PHE A 79 23.74 3.81 7.22
CA PHE A 79 24.87 2.91 7.44
C PHE A 79 24.94 1.87 6.31
N SER A 80 26.04 1.11 6.24
CA SER A 80 26.25 0.08 5.21
C SER A 80 25.09 -0.93 5.12
N HIS A 81 24.40 -1.21 6.22
CA HIS A 81 23.29 -2.17 6.31
C HIS A 81 21.95 -1.54 6.71
N PHE A 82 21.87 -0.20 6.82
CA PHE A 82 20.66 0.46 7.29
C PHE A 82 20.33 1.68 6.44
N ALA A 83 19.09 1.70 5.97
CA ALA A 83 18.52 2.73 5.13
C ALA A 83 17.17 3.17 5.70
N VAL A 84 16.88 4.46 5.61
CA VAL A 84 15.56 5.01 5.89
C VAL A 84 14.90 5.40 4.56
N PHE A 85 13.59 5.32 4.50
CA PHE A 85 12.84 5.87 3.38
C PHE A 85 11.53 6.50 3.84
N ALA A 86 11.10 7.51 3.10
CA ALA A 86 9.81 8.14 3.30
C ALA A 86 9.26 8.67 1.98
N GLY A 87 7.94 8.81 1.90
CA GLY A 87 7.33 9.53 0.79
C GLY A 87 5.81 9.41 0.72
N PRO A 88 5.20 10.14 -0.21
CA PRO A 88 3.76 10.16 -0.38
C PRO A 88 3.24 8.85 -0.97
N THR A 89 2.03 8.51 -0.56
CA THR A 89 1.25 7.42 -1.15
C THR A 89 -0.10 7.96 -1.63
N TYR A 90 -0.62 7.37 -2.67
CA TYR A 90 -1.99 7.58 -3.11
C TYR A 90 -2.72 6.24 -3.04
N ASN A 91 -3.77 6.20 -2.22
CA ASN A 91 -4.50 4.99 -1.93
C ASN A 91 -5.86 5.07 -2.62
N ALA A 92 -6.25 3.99 -3.28
CA ALA A 92 -7.55 3.80 -3.89
C ALA A 92 -8.11 2.45 -3.45
N TYR A 93 -9.22 2.49 -2.72
CA TYR A 93 -9.92 1.32 -2.23
C TYR A 93 -11.20 1.11 -3.01
N PHE A 94 -11.38 -0.12 -3.47
CA PHE A 94 -12.53 -0.57 -4.22
C PHE A 94 -13.27 -1.58 -3.37
N ALA A 95 -14.53 -1.26 -3.05
CA ALA A 95 -15.47 -2.19 -2.45
C ALA A 95 -16.49 -2.60 -3.51
N PHE A 96 -16.46 -3.88 -3.89
CA PHE A 96 -17.32 -4.44 -4.95
C PHE A 96 -18.60 -5.13 -4.41
N SER A 97 -18.88 -5.03 -3.10
CA SER A 97 -20.02 -5.68 -2.45
C SER A 97 -21.06 -4.67 -1.95
N PRO A 98 -22.38 -4.97 -2.04
CA PRO A 98 -23.48 -4.06 -1.67
C PRO A 98 -23.59 -3.77 -0.17
N GLU A 99 -22.77 -4.41 0.68
CA GLU A 99 -22.70 -4.17 2.12
C GLU A 99 -21.96 -2.86 2.50
N GLY A 100 -22.18 -1.79 1.74
CA GLY A 100 -21.79 -0.43 2.06
C GLY A 100 -20.27 -0.17 2.27
N PRO A 101 -19.85 1.11 2.22
CA PRO A 101 -18.47 1.47 2.48
C PRO A 101 -18.10 1.22 3.94
N ARG A 102 -17.40 0.12 4.24
CA ARG A 102 -16.80 -0.09 5.56
C ARG A 102 -15.61 0.87 5.70
N SER A 103 -15.63 1.70 6.75
CA SER A 103 -14.59 2.70 6.99
C SER A 103 -13.25 2.01 7.25
N ILE A 104 -12.33 2.11 6.30
CA ILE A 104 -10.98 1.53 6.37
C ILE A 104 -9.89 2.55 6.69
N THR A 105 -10.27 3.82 6.90
CA THR A 105 -9.35 4.90 7.21
C THR A 105 -9.98 5.94 8.12
N THR A 106 -9.17 6.50 9.00
CA THR A 106 -9.53 7.57 9.93
C THR A 106 -9.40 8.97 9.30
N MET A 107 -8.93 9.05 8.04
CA MET A 107 -8.78 10.31 7.30
C MET A 107 -10.01 10.65 6.47
N LYS A 108 -10.19 11.95 6.12
CA LYS A 108 -11.23 12.37 5.16
C LYS A 108 -10.96 11.70 3.81
N VAL A 109 -11.91 10.87 3.39
CA VAL A 109 -11.88 10.17 2.11
C VAL A 109 -12.69 10.96 1.08
N SER A 110 -12.19 11.04 -0.14
CA SER A 110 -13.01 11.42 -1.28
C SER A 110 -13.66 10.15 -1.81
N GLU A 111 -14.99 10.08 -1.68
CA GLU A 111 -15.80 8.94 -2.10
C GLU A 111 -16.46 9.22 -3.44
N HIS A 112 -16.31 8.30 -4.39
CA HIS A 112 -17.01 8.32 -5.67
C HIS A 112 -17.76 7.00 -5.84
N LYS A 113 -19.05 7.09 -6.20
CA LYS A 113 -19.85 5.91 -6.53
C LYS A 113 -19.39 5.35 -7.86
N LEU A 114 -19.13 4.05 -7.91
CA LEU A 114 -18.79 3.31 -9.11
C LEU A 114 -19.99 2.46 -9.52
N GLY A 115 -20.83 2.98 -10.42
CA GLY A 115 -22.05 2.29 -10.88
C GLY A 115 -23.16 2.23 -9.82
N SER A 116 -24.00 1.18 -9.87
CA SER A 116 -25.14 0.98 -8.96
C SER A 116 -24.75 0.46 -7.57
N ASP A 117 -23.66 -0.33 -7.46
CA ASP A 117 -23.37 -1.12 -6.25
C ASP A 117 -21.91 -1.06 -5.77
N GLY A 118 -21.02 -0.35 -6.47
CA GLY A 118 -19.60 -0.24 -6.12
C GLY A 118 -19.24 1.13 -5.52
N THR A 119 -18.29 1.15 -4.59
CA THR A 119 -17.76 2.40 -4.03
C THR A 119 -16.25 2.46 -4.20
N VAL A 120 -15.75 3.61 -4.67
CA VAL A 120 -14.32 3.90 -4.73
C VAL A 120 -14.00 5.01 -3.74
N GLN A 121 -13.06 4.71 -2.86
CA GLN A 121 -12.54 5.61 -1.86
C GLN A 121 -11.09 5.91 -2.19
N HIS A 122 -10.71 7.18 -2.28
CA HIS A 122 -9.30 7.53 -2.47
C HIS A 122 -8.85 8.61 -1.49
N TRP A 123 -7.60 8.49 -1.05
CA TRP A 123 -6.98 9.44 -0.14
C TRP A 123 -5.46 9.48 -0.31
N PRO A 124 -4.85 10.67 -0.17
CA PRO A 124 -3.42 10.78 -0.03
C PRO A 124 -2.98 10.20 1.32
N GLY A 125 -1.78 9.63 1.36
CA GLY A 125 -1.15 9.12 2.56
C GLY A 125 0.35 9.39 2.56
N LEU A 126 0.99 8.95 3.63
CA LEU A 126 2.44 9.02 3.81
C LEU A 126 2.93 7.65 4.26
N GLN A 127 4.10 7.26 3.79
CA GLN A 127 4.79 6.06 4.23
C GLN A 127 6.17 6.43 4.74
N LEU A 128 6.56 5.82 5.85
CA LEU A 128 7.92 5.85 6.40
C LEU A 128 8.35 4.41 6.70
N GLY A 129 9.63 4.13 6.57
CA GLY A 129 10.13 2.79 6.88
C GLY A 129 11.65 2.68 6.92
N LEU A 130 12.07 1.50 7.37
CA LEU A 130 13.45 1.08 7.41
C LEU A 130 13.69 0.01 6.36
N ARG A 131 14.86 0.05 5.74
CA ARG A 131 15.39 -0.98 4.86
C ARG A 131 16.66 -1.53 5.48
N ILE A 132 16.72 -2.85 5.56
CA ILE A 132 17.83 -3.65 6.10
C ILE A 132 18.27 -4.61 5.00
#